data_AF-A0AAN6M0H6-F1
#
_entry.id   AF-A0AAN6M0H6-F1
#
_cell.length_a   1.000
_cell.length_b   1.000
_cell.length_c   1.000
_cell.angle_alpha   90.00
_cell.angle_beta   90.00
_cell.angle_gamma   90.00
#
_symmetry.space_group_name_H-M   'P 1'
#
loop_
_entity.id
_entity.type
_entity.pdbx_description
1 polymer ?
#
loop_
_entity_poly.entity_id
_entity_poly.type
_entity_poly.pdbx_seq_one_letter_code
_entity_poly.pdbx_strand_id
1 'polypeptide(L)'
;MSSCPWSGKKDKDGKPPCEECISGTVHAGQPQGTIESLHGLDTYIIGNRASPRAIIVIYSDVFSHTLPNNKLIADSYAKSGEYLVYMPDFFEGDPVKLSLADVLIPVDAANQSTLSKYGGLLANIPSYLMWAGRHGKDKTHKTCVEWLQKLRQSDEAQGKKIGMVGMCWGGRFVLRVARSSESIQVSESKTQPLIDAGVALHPSNVVLPEDIEGLAVPVSIGWGEVDEVTPFKQKAQIEEIIAKRKTAGESVPEVEHKVYTPGRHGFSVRGNPEDPAERKALEDSSIIFAKMRIRPLTRDDLPAVADIAFNAFEKDEFFGWLNPKRDKYPGDLRKSQNILLRTRLVTPGQYGYVTVTEEGDLDWNGKEEIVGFAFYIRSAGDEAAKTWRKDTIFNKIERKLLDWESWYHAKVMDRANDPHRLAEYIKVAPWNYFAPINPRWHLGLLCVSPKHQRRGIGSLLLNYGQVMAADEKIPVTLEASIVGKKLYLKNGFKNVNEVELCAEFSDALMVWEPKGMEGTWLEEIQGESAKMKGRKE
;
A
#
# COMPACT_ATOMS: atom_id res chain seq x y z
N MET A 1 26.82 1.00 -8.78
CA MET A 1 27.01 0.73 -7.33
C MET A 1 27.39 2.05 -6.67
N SER A 2 26.44 2.81 -6.16
CA SER A 2 26.72 4.01 -5.36
C SER A 2 26.72 3.61 -3.90
N SER A 3 27.91 3.53 -3.29
CA SER A 3 28.08 3.34 -1.85
C SER A 3 27.39 4.47 -1.09
N CYS A 4 26.56 4.12 -0.10
CA CYS A 4 25.97 5.08 0.83
C CYS A 4 27.11 5.88 1.51
N PRO A 5 27.09 7.22 1.50
CA PRO A 5 28.15 8.04 2.10
C PRO A 5 28.32 7.84 3.61
N TRP A 6 27.43 7.08 4.25
CA TRP A 6 27.31 6.90 5.69
C TRP A 6 27.58 5.46 6.17
N SER A 7 27.95 4.54 5.28
CA SER A 7 28.05 3.09 5.57
C SER A 7 29.26 2.66 6.43
N GLY A 8 29.83 3.55 7.24
CA GLY A 8 31.07 3.28 7.98
C GLY A 8 31.15 3.78 9.43
N LYS A 9 30.16 4.53 9.94
CA LYS A 9 30.21 5.06 11.31
C LYS A 9 29.05 4.50 12.14
N LYS A 10 29.34 3.53 13.01
CA LYS A 10 28.41 3.14 14.07
C LYS A 10 28.28 4.28 15.07
N ASP A 11 27.09 4.47 15.64
CA ASP A 11 26.91 5.39 16.76
C ASP A 11 27.58 4.84 18.04
N LYS A 12 27.50 5.62 19.11
CA LYS A 12 28.02 5.29 20.45
C LYS A 12 27.42 3.99 21.03
N ASP A 13 26.29 3.53 20.50
CA ASP A 13 25.56 2.33 20.92
C ASP A 13 25.72 1.16 19.92
N GLY A 14 26.60 1.33 18.91
CA GLY A 14 26.96 0.28 17.96
C GLY A 14 25.98 0.07 16.81
N LYS A 15 24.92 0.89 16.68
CA LYS A 15 23.92 0.77 15.61
C LYS A 15 24.41 1.41 14.31
N PRO A 16 24.03 0.87 13.14
CA PRO A 16 24.26 1.55 11.88
C PRO A 16 23.49 2.88 11.87
N PRO A 17 24.09 3.96 11.34
CA PRO A 17 23.52 5.32 11.43
C PRO A 17 22.19 5.46 10.66
N CYS A 18 21.81 4.45 9.88
CA CYS A 18 20.55 4.42 9.14
C CYS A 18 19.37 3.89 9.97
N GLU A 19 19.59 3.08 11.01
CA GLU A 19 18.48 2.49 11.81
C GLU A 19 17.71 3.56 12.59
N GLU A 20 18.40 4.52 13.20
CA GLU A 20 17.75 5.62 13.92
C GLU A 20 17.03 6.58 12.96
N CYS A 21 17.57 6.77 11.76
CA CYS A 21 17.00 7.66 10.74
C CYS A 21 15.69 7.13 10.14
N ILE A 22 15.45 5.81 10.21
CA ILE A 22 14.24 5.13 9.70
C ILE A 22 13.28 4.77 10.87
N SER A 23 13.65 5.07 12.11
CA SER A 23 12.73 4.91 13.24
C SER A 23 11.50 5.81 13.07
N GLY A 24 10.32 5.30 13.46
CA GLY A 24 9.07 6.06 13.38
C GLY A 24 8.29 5.96 12.07
N THR A 25 8.56 4.96 11.21
CA THR A 25 7.74 4.72 10.01
C THR A 25 7.25 3.28 9.93
N VAL A 26 6.10 3.06 9.27
CA VAL A 26 5.60 1.74 8.88
C VAL A 26 6.16 1.28 7.53
N HIS A 27 6.84 2.18 6.81
CA HIS A 27 7.48 1.88 5.54
C HIS A 27 8.84 1.21 5.78
N ALA A 28 8.92 -0.11 5.58
CA ALA A 28 10.19 -0.81 5.61
C ALA A 28 10.95 -0.67 4.28
N GLY A 29 12.28 -0.50 4.35
CA GLY A 29 13.19 -0.58 3.21
C GLY A 29 14.04 0.67 2.99
N GLN A 30 14.75 0.69 1.86
CA GLN A 30 15.54 1.84 1.41
C GLN A 30 14.75 2.63 0.36
N PRO A 31 14.89 3.97 0.33
CA PRO A 31 14.36 4.82 -0.73
C PRO A 31 14.73 4.29 -2.13
N GLN A 32 13.74 4.20 -3.03
CA GLN A 32 13.88 3.58 -4.36
C GLN A 32 13.97 4.58 -5.52
N GLY A 33 13.63 5.84 -5.26
CA GLY A 33 13.64 6.93 -6.23
C GLY A 33 15.02 7.53 -6.46
N THR A 34 15.07 8.49 -7.38
CA THR A 34 16.27 9.22 -7.77
C THR A 34 16.14 10.69 -7.42
N ILE A 35 17.24 11.34 -7.02
CA ILE A 35 17.27 12.80 -6.88
C ILE A 35 17.79 13.38 -8.18
N GLU A 36 17.00 14.23 -8.80
CA GLU A 36 17.30 14.92 -10.06
C GLU A 36 16.98 16.41 -9.91
N SER A 37 17.72 17.27 -10.61
CA SER A 37 17.37 18.68 -10.69
C SER A 37 16.16 18.83 -11.61
N LEU A 38 15.04 19.32 -11.07
CA LEU A 38 13.80 19.54 -11.81
C LEU A 38 13.25 20.92 -11.49
N HIS A 39 13.01 21.72 -12.53
CA HIS A 39 12.52 23.11 -12.43
C HIS A 39 13.35 24.05 -11.54
N GLY A 40 14.62 23.70 -11.30
CA GLY A 40 15.57 24.48 -10.51
C GLY A 40 15.73 24.02 -9.06
N LEU A 41 15.05 22.94 -8.64
CA LEU A 41 15.20 22.35 -7.31
C LEU A 41 15.64 20.89 -7.41
N ASP A 42 16.45 20.45 -6.46
CA ASP A 42 16.69 19.03 -6.25
C ASP A 42 15.36 18.36 -5.89
N THR A 43 14.97 17.36 -6.66
CA THR A 43 13.66 16.71 -6.55
C THR A 43 13.86 15.22 -6.47
N TYR A 44 13.31 14.59 -5.43
CA TYR A 44 13.24 13.14 -5.36
C TYR A 44 12.06 12.66 -6.22
N ILE A 45 12.34 11.78 -7.18
CA ILE A 45 11.41 11.34 -8.21
C ILE A 45 11.27 9.82 -8.16
N ILE A 46 10.02 9.34 -8.11
CA ILE A 46 9.70 7.91 -8.11
C ILE A 46 8.35 7.65 -8.79
N GLY A 47 8.18 6.46 -9.36
CA GLY A 47 6.92 6.02 -9.94
C GLY A 47 6.91 5.97 -11.47
N ASN A 48 5.70 6.02 -12.04
CA ASN A 48 5.49 5.79 -13.47
C ASN A 48 5.77 7.04 -14.31
N ARG A 49 6.93 7.11 -14.95
CA ARG A 49 7.30 8.24 -15.84
C ARG A 49 6.69 8.18 -17.24
N ALA A 50 6.35 6.98 -17.72
CA ALA A 50 5.92 6.79 -19.12
C ALA A 50 4.46 7.19 -19.34
N SER A 51 3.58 6.79 -18.43
CA SER A 51 2.16 7.14 -18.50
C SER A 51 1.54 7.15 -17.10
N PRO A 52 1.87 8.16 -16.27
CA PRO A 52 1.29 8.25 -14.93
C PRO A 52 -0.21 8.47 -14.97
N ARG A 53 -0.91 7.88 -14.00
CA ARG A 53 -2.33 8.13 -13.74
C ARG A 53 -2.58 9.60 -13.38
N ALA A 54 -1.74 10.11 -12.50
CA ALA A 54 -1.69 11.50 -12.04
C ALA A 54 -0.28 11.78 -11.49
N ILE A 55 0.02 13.06 -11.28
CA ILE A 55 1.25 13.50 -10.63
C ILE A 55 0.93 13.84 -9.18
N ILE A 56 1.80 13.42 -8.25
CA ILE A 56 1.71 13.80 -6.84
C ILE A 56 2.94 14.61 -6.48
N VAL A 57 2.74 15.80 -5.94
CA VAL A 57 3.81 16.65 -5.41
C VAL A 57 3.78 16.56 -3.89
N ILE A 58 4.90 16.15 -3.28
CA ILE A 58 5.04 16.07 -1.83
C ILE A 58 5.86 17.26 -1.36
N TYR A 59 5.27 18.07 -0.47
CA TYR A 59 5.98 19.02 0.36
C TYR A 59 6.06 18.44 1.77
N SER A 60 7.23 17.87 2.10
CA SER A 60 7.45 17.20 3.37
C SER A 60 7.56 18.18 4.55
N ASP A 61 7.94 17.62 5.71
CA ASP A 61 8.37 18.41 6.86
C ASP A 61 9.70 19.14 6.63
N VAL A 62 10.16 19.84 7.67
CA VAL A 62 11.37 20.68 7.68
C VAL A 62 12.68 19.92 7.41
N PHE A 63 12.66 18.58 7.40
CA PHE A 63 13.84 17.76 7.16
C PHE A 63 14.01 17.38 5.68
N SER A 64 12.99 17.57 4.84
CA SER A 64 13.09 17.35 3.40
C SER A 64 13.67 15.96 3.06
N HIS A 65 14.53 15.89 2.05
CA HIS A 65 15.19 14.68 1.59
C HIS A 65 16.16 14.06 2.60
N THR A 66 16.56 14.82 3.64
CA THR A 66 17.52 14.34 4.64
C THR A 66 16.91 13.34 5.60
N LEU A 67 15.59 13.41 5.82
CA LEU A 67 14.85 12.40 6.57
C LEU A 67 14.43 11.27 5.60
N PRO A 68 14.93 10.03 5.78
CA PRO A 68 14.58 8.91 4.91
C PRO A 68 13.07 8.61 4.86
N ASN A 69 12.34 8.82 5.97
CA ASN A 69 10.90 8.58 6.04
C ASN A 69 10.13 9.36 4.97
N ASN A 70 10.52 10.60 4.67
CA ASN A 70 9.87 11.40 3.62
C ASN A 70 9.98 10.75 2.23
N LYS A 71 11.13 10.16 1.91
CA LYS A 71 11.34 9.41 0.66
C LYS A 71 10.55 8.11 0.63
N LEU A 72 10.48 7.41 1.77
CA LEU A 72 9.71 6.16 1.88
C LEU A 72 8.20 6.41 1.75
N ILE A 73 7.71 7.54 2.24
CA ILE A 73 6.34 7.98 2.00
C ILE A 73 6.13 8.23 0.50
N ALA A 74 7.04 8.96 -0.17
CA ALA A 74 6.97 9.17 -1.62
C ALA A 74 6.93 7.85 -2.40
N ASP A 75 7.73 6.86 -2.01
CA ASP A 75 7.72 5.52 -2.58
C ASP A 75 6.36 4.83 -2.38
N SER A 76 5.73 5.01 -1.21
CA SER A 76 4.40 4.46 -0.92
C SER A 76 3.32 5.07 -1.81
N TYR A 77 3.36 6.39 -2.04
CA TYR A 77 2.50 7.05 -3.01
C TYR A 77 2.69 6.45 -4.41
N ALA A 78 3.93 6.37 -4.91
CA ALA A 78 4.18 5.81 -6.23
C ALA A 78 3.68 4.37 -6.38
N LYS A 79 3.78 3.56 -5.30
CA LYS A 79 3.31 2.17 -5.28
C LYS A 79 1.79 2.02 -5.23
N SER A 80 1.03 3.01 -4.76
CA SER A 80 -0.41 2.85 -4.48
C SER A 80 -1.32 3.03 -5.69
N GLY A 81 -0.92 3.79 -6.71
CA GLY A 81 -1.84 4.15 -7.80
C GLY A 81 -1.21 4.53 -9.14
N GLU A 82 -0.05 3.96 -9.48
CA GLU A 82 0.68 4.24 -10.72
C GLU A 82 0.93 5.74 -10.96
N TYR A 83 1.20 6.47 -9.88
CA TYR A 83 1.51 7.90 -9.93
C TYR A 83 2.97 8.13 -10.31
N LEU A 84 3.22 9.32 -10.85
CA LEU A 84 4.54 9.94 -10.81
C LEU A 84 4.61 10.85 -9.59
N VAL A 85 5.56 10.60 -8.71
CA VAL A 85 5.69 11.34 -7.45
C VAL A 85 6.94 12.20 -7.53
N TYR A 86 6.76 13.50 -7.28
CA TYR A 86 7.83 14.47 -7.10
C TYR A 86 7.84 14.93 -5.65
N MET A 87 9.00 14.92 -5.01
CA MET A 87 9.21 15.56 -3.72
C MET A 87 10.34 16.57 -3.89
N PRO A 88 10.03 17.82 -4.27
CA PRO A 88 11.03 18.88 -4.43
C PRO A 88 11.58 19.32 -3.07
N ASP A 89 12.87 19.65 -3.01
CA ASP A 89 13.47 20.31 -1.86
C ASP A 89 13.17 21.81 -1.89
N PHE A 90 12.01 22.19 -1.36
CA PHE A 90 11.58 23.59 -1.27
C PHE A 90 12.44 24.44 -0.31
N PHE A 91 13.42 23.84 0.38
CA PHE A 91 14.41 24.53 1.19
C PHE A 91 15.74 24.76 0.46
N GLU A 92 15.82 24.50 -0.84
CA GLU A 92 16.96 24.88 -1.69
C GLU A 92 18.32 24.36 -1.17
N GLY A 93 18.35 23.11 -0.67
CA GLY A 93 19.54 22.49 -0.11
C GLY A 93 19.86 22.86 1.34
N ASP A 94 19.00 23.65 2.01
CA ASP A 94 19.14 24.04 3.43
C ASP A 94 17.96 23.55 4.29
N PRO A 95 17.63 22.24 4.34
CA PRO A 95 16.66 21.72 5.31
C PRO A 95 17.21 21.73 6.75
N VAL A 96 16.33 21.59 7.74
CA VAL A 96 16.74 21.43 9.13
C VAL A 96 17.61 20.18 9.28
N LYS A 97 18.70 20.30 10.04
CA LYS A 97 19.62 19.17 10.27
C LYS A 97 18.90 18.02 10.97
N LEU A 98 19.09 16.80 10.47
CA LEU A 98 18.49 15.58 11.01
C LEU A 98 18.86 15.31 12.48
N SER A 99 20.00 15.81 12.97
CA SER A 99 20.38 15.75 14.38
C SER A 99 19.38 16.46 15.32
N LEU A 100 18.47 17.27 14.77
CA LEU A 100 17.41 17.94 15.51
C LEU A 100 16.07 17.20 15.45
N ALA A 101 15.98 16.11 14.69
CA ALA A 101 14.73 15.40 14.46
C ALA A 101 14.13 14.86 15.75
N ASP A 102 14.91 14.23 16.63
CA ASP A 102 14.41 13.70 17.90
C ASP A 102 14.07 14.78 18.94
N VAL A 103 14.61 15.98 18.77
CA VAL A 103 14.26 17.13 19.62
C VAL A 103 12.97 17.78 19.15
N LEU A 104 12.79 17.92 17.82
CA LEU A 104 11.66 18.65 17.24
C LEU A 104 10.43 17.76 17.00
N ILE A 105 10.65 16.50 16.64
CA ILE A 105 9.61 15.49 16.32
C ILE A 105 10.04 14.13 16.89
N PRO A 106 9.99 13.93 18.23
CA PRO A 106 10.44 12.70 18.87
C PRO A 106 9.60 11.49 18.44
N VAL A 107 10.22 10.33 18.19
CA VAL A 107 9.49 9.08 17.88
C VAL A 107 8.82 8.53 19.14
N ASP A 108 9.52 8.61 20.28
CA ASP A 108 9.05 8.14 21.57
C ASP A 108 9.03 9.30 22.58
N ALA A 109 7.94 10.05 22.57
CA ALA A 109 7.77 11.21 23.45
C ALA A 109 7.68 10.81 24.94
N ALA A 110 7.33 9.55 25.25
CA ALA A 110 7.20 9.06 26.62
C ALA A 110 8.57 8.73 27.25
N ASN A 111 9.54 8.27 26.44
CA ASN A 111 10.88 7.95 26.91
C ASN A 111 11.90 9.11 26.80
N GLN A 112 11.49 10.27 26.28
CA GLN A 112 12.35 11.45 26.26
C GLN A 112 12.36 12.13 27.64
N SER A 113 13.51 12.09 28.33
CA SER A 113 13.63 12.76 29.63
C SER A 113 13.32 14.26 29.54
N THR A 114 12.65 14.82 30.55
CA THR A 114 12.30 16.25 30.64
C THR A 114 13.53 17.15 30.43
N LEU A 115 14.68 16.77 30.98
CA LEU A 115 15.94 17.50 30.80
C LEU A 115 16.43 17.47 29.34
N SER A 116 16.31 16.35 28.65
CA SER A 116 16.65 16.24 27.22
C SER A 116 15.66 16.95 26.31
N LYS A 117 14.35 16.92 26.63
CA LYS A 117 13.29 17.62 25.89
C LYS A 117 13.49 19.13 25.98
N TYR A 118 13.59 19.69 27.20
CA TYR A 118 13.71 21.14 27.38
C TYR A 118 15.14 21.66 27.17
N GLY A 119 16.18 20.94 27.62
CA GLY A 119 17.57 21.35 27.43
C GLY A 119 18.03 21.26 25.97
N GLY A 120 17.63 20.19 25.26
CA GLY A 120 17.89 20.03 23.83
C GLY A 120 17.11 21.03 22.97
N LEU A 121 15.86 21.34 23.33
CA LEU A 121 15.06 22.35 22.65
C LEU A 121 15.67 23.75 22.84
N LEU A 122 15.97 24.17 24.07
CA LEU A 122 16.55 25.49 24.38
C LEU A 122 17.90 25.73 23.68
N ALA A 123 18.77 24.72 23.61
CA ALA A 123 20.07 24.82 22.94
C ALA A 123 19.95 24.99 21.42
N ASN A 124 18.87 24.51 20.81
CA ASN A 124 18.69 24.48 19.36
C ASN A 124 17.68 25.52 18.83
N ILE A 125 16.91 26.18 19.70
CA ILE A 125 16.02 27.29 19.34
C ILE A 125 16.73 28.35 18.49
N PRO A 126 17.94 28.85 18.81
CA PRO A 126 18.60 29.86 17.99
C PRO A 126 18.88 29.37 16.55
N SER A 127 19.35 28.13 16.41
CA SER A 127 19.63 27.51 15.11
C SER A 127 18.36 27.32 14.28
N TYR A 128 17.28 26.86 14.92
CA TYR A 128 15.97 26.70 14.29
C TYR A 128 15.36 28.06 13.90
N LEU A 129 15.44 29.08 14.76
CA LEU A 129 14.95 30.43 14.46
C LEU A 129 15.72 31.07 13.30
N MET A 130 17.05 30.92 13.26
CA MET A 130 17.86 31.37 12.13
C MET A 130 17.47 30.67 10.83
N TRP A 131 17.25 29.35 10.88
CA TRP A 131 16.76 28.59 9.73
C TRP A 131 15.36 29.08 9.29
N ALA A 132 14.43 29.25 10.23
CA ALA A 132 13.09 29.75 9.95
C ALA A 132 13.11 31.18 9.38
N GLY A 133 14.08 32.01 9.77
CA GLY A 133 14.31 33.33 9.18
C GLY A 133 14.80 33.27 7.72
N ARG A 134 15.69 32.32 7.38
CA ARG A 134 16.15 32.09 5.99
C ARG A 134 15.04 31.50 5.11
N HIS A 135 14.19 30.67 5.71
CA HIS A 135 13.06 29.99 5.05
C HIS A 135 11.73 30.66 5.43
N GLY A 136 11.71 31.99 5.40
CA GLY A 136 10.50 32.76 5.64
C GLY A 136 9.33 32.28 4.77
N LYS A 137 8.12 32.43 5.31
CA LYS A 137 6.87 31.92 4.72
C LYS A 137 6.61 32.43 3.30
N ASP A 138 7.01 33.66 2.99
CA ASP A 138 6.81 34.24 1.66
C ASP A 138 7.80 33.73 0.64
N LYS A 139 9.07 33.56 1.05
CA LYS A 139 10.11 32.97 0.18
C LYS A 139 9.74 31.53 -0.19
N THR A 140 9.47 30.70 0.83
CA THR A 140 9.11 29.29 0.64
C THR A 140 7.80 29.12 -0.14
N HIS A 141 6.83 30.03 0.05
CA HIS A 141 5.60 30.05 -0.76
C HIS A 141 5.89 30.37 -2.22
N LYS A 142 6.66 31.43 -2.46
CA LYS A 142 7.06 31.83 -3.82
C LYS A 142 7.79 30.70 -4.54
N THR A 143 8.78 30.07 -3.90
CA THR A 143 9.50 28.92 -4.47
C THR A 143 8.56 27.77 -4.80
N CYS A 144 7.59 27.47 -3.92
CA CYS A 144 6.59 26.42 -4.16
C CYS A 144 5.67 26.74 -5.35
N VAL A 145 5.13 27.96 -5.41
CA VAL A 145 4.26 28.44 -6.50
C VAL A 145 5.01 28.41 -7.82
N GLU A 146 6.22 28.98 -7.90
CA GLU A 146 7.00 29.02 -9.14
C GLU A 146 7.34 27.60 -9.65
N TRP A 147 7.66 26.67 -8.75
CA TRP A 147 7.92 25.29 -9.13
C TRP A 147 6.65 24.60 -9.66
N LEU A 148 5.51 24.77 -8.99
CA LEU A 148 4.22 24.22 -9.43
C LEU A 148 3.75 24.84 -10.75
N GLN A 149 4.00 26.12 -10.98
CA GLN A 149 3.72 26.79 -12.25
C GLN A 149 4.53 26.16 -13.39
N LYS A 150 5.85 25.96 -13.19
CA LYS A 150 6.71 25.29 -14.16
C LYS A 150 6.27 23.84 -14.42
N LEU A 151 5.92 23.10 -13.37
CA LEU A 151 5.38 21.75 -13.52
C LEU A 151 4.10 21.77 -14.35
N ARG A 152 3.16 22.67 -14.03
CA ARG A 152 1.87 22.73 -14.70
C ARG A 152 1.98 23.14 -16.18
N GLN A 153 3.06 23.83 -16.55
CA GLN A 153 3.42 24.20 -17.92
C GLN A 153 4.28 23.16 -18.65
N SER A 154 4.72 22.09 -17.98
CA SER A 154 5.58 21.06 -18.58
C SER A 154 4.79 20.06 -19.42
N ASP A 155 5.46 19.43 -20.38
CA ASP A 155 4.86 18.40 -21.24
C ASP A 155 4.38 17.19 -20.41
N GLU A 156 5.10 16.83 -19.34
CA GLU A 156 4.74 15.72 -18.46
C GLU A 156 3.40 15.94 -17.73
N ALA A 157 3.07 17.20 -17.40
CA ALA A 157 1.83 17.54 -16.72
C ALA A 157 0.65 17.80 -17.68
N GLN A 158 0.90 17.88 -18.99
CA GLN A 158 -0.13 18.21 -19.96
C GLN A 158 -1.27 17.18 -19.92
N GLY A 159 -2.48 17.64 -19.63
CA GLY A 159 -3.67 16.79 -19.51
C GLY A 159 -3.67 15.87 -18.27
N LYS A 160 -2.71 16.00 -17.36
CA LYS A 160 -2.63 15.22 -16.12
C LYS A 160 -3.19 16.00 -14.93
N LYS A 161 -3.80 15.27 -14.00
CA LYS A 161 -4.17 15.80 -12.69
C LYS A 161 -2.93 15.88 -11.80
N ILE A 162 -2.80 16.94 -11.02
CA ILE A 162 -1.74 17.12 -10.03
C ILE A 162 -2.37 17.18 -8.64
N GLY A 163 -2.08 16.20 -7.81
CA GLY A 163 -2.36 16.27 -6.37
C GLY A 163 -1.16 16.82 -5.62
N MET A 164 -1.39 17.47 -4.49
CA MET A 164 -0.31 17.87 -3.58
C MET A 164 -0.56 17.36 -2.17
N VAL A 165 0.49 16.85 -1.55
CA VAL A 165 0.47 16.33 -0.19
C VAL A 165 1.49 17.10 0.63
N GLY A 166 1.07 17.59 1.78
CA GLY A 166 1.88 18.42 2.67
C GLY A 166 1.89 17.85 4.08
N MET A 167 3.07 17.75 4.69
CA MET A 167 3.22 17.30 6.08
C MET A 167 3.91 18.37 6.91
N CYS A 168 3.44 18.63 8.14
CA CYS A 168 4.03 19.64 9.02
C CYS A 168 4.13 20.99 8.28
N TRP A 169 5.35 21.45 7.99
CA TRP A 169 5.64 22.68 7.27
C TRP A 169 4.96 22.73 5.91
N GLY A 170 5.05 21.66 5.12
CA GLY A 170 4.44 21.58 3.79
C GLY A 170 2.91 21.62 3.80
N GLY A 171 2.28 21.20 4.91
CA GLY A 171 0.82 21.15 5.03
C GLY A 171 0.16 22.52 4.84
N ARG A 172 0.79 23.59 5.33
CA ARG A 172 0.29 24.95 5.07
C ARG A 172 0.32 25.32 3.59
N PHE A 173 1.40 24.98 2.89
CA PHE A 173 1.57 25.40 1.50
C PHE A 173 0.55 24.72 0.59
N VAL A 174 0.13 23.49 0.90
CA VAL A 174 -1.02 22.85 0.25
C VAL A 174 -2.27 23.74 0.32
N LEU A 175 -2.61 24.24 1.51
CA LEU A 175 -3.76 25.13 1.70
C LEU A 175 -3.61 26.43 0.93
N ARG A 176 -2.40 27.02 0.91
CA ARG A 176 -2.13 28.25 0.17
C ARG A 176 -2.27 28.06 -1.35
N VAL A 177 -1.61 27.06 -1.93
CA VAL A 177 -1.63 26.84 -3.39
C VAL A 177 -2.99 26.30 -3.89
N ALA A 178 -3.83 25.81 -2.99
CA ALA A 178 -5.22 25.42 -3.26
C ALA A 178 -6.17 26.64 -3.43
N ARG A 179 -5.70 27.86 -3.19
CA ARG A 179 -6.49 29.08 -3.33
C ARG A 179 -6.59 29.52 -4.79
N SER A 180 -7.74 30.07 -5.15
CA SER A 180 -8.00 30.64 -6.49
C SER A 180 -6.99 31.70 -6.90
N SER A 181 -6.48 32.50 -5.95
CA SER A 181 -5.48 33.55 -6.19
C SER A 181 -4.13 33.03 -6.69
N GLU A 182 -3.82 31.75 -6.46
CA GLU A 182 -2.57 31.13 -6.90
C GLU A 182 -2.70 30.44 -8.27
N SER A 183 -3.90 30.44 -8.87
CA SER A 183 -4.14 29.80 -10.16
C SER A 183 -3.26 30.40 -11.27
N ILE A 184 -2.94 29.58 -12.27
CA ILE A 184 -2.11 29.97 -13.41
C ILE A 184 -2.96 30.15 -14.67
N GLN A 185 -2.66 31.19 -15.44
CA GLN A 185 -3.22 31.38 -16.78
C GLN A 185 -2.50 30.46 -17.76
N VAL A 186 -3.23 29.57 -18.41
CA VAL A 186 -2.68 28.62 -19.42
C VAL A 186 -3.05 28.95 -20.86
N SER A 187 -4.01 29.85 -21.04
CA SER A 187 -4.27 30.50 -22.33
C SER A 187 -4.97 31.84 -22.06
N GLU A 188 -5.09 32.68 -23.09
CA GLU A 188 -5.76 33.99 -22.98
C GLU A 188 -7.16 33.89 -22.33
N SER A 189 -7.86 32.78 -22.53
CA SER A 189 -9.22 32.55 -22.02
C SER A 189 -9.34 31.47 -20.94
N LYS A 190 -8.23 30.92 -20.43
CA LYS A 190 -8.28 29.79 -19.47
C LYS A 190 -7.28 29.96 -18.33
N THR A 191 -7.84 30.04 -17.12
CA THR A 191 -7.11 29.93 -15.85
C THR A 191 -7.35 28.55 -15.26
N GLN A 192 -6.33 27.97 -14.65
CA GLN A 192 -6.45 26.68 -13.95
C GLN A 192 -5.72 26.71 -12.60
N PRO A 193 -6.23 25.98 -11.59
CA PRO A 193 -5.52 25.79 -10.33
C PRO A 193 -4.13 25.16 -10.52
N LEU A 194 -3.18 25.50 -9.64
CA LEU A 194 -1.84 24.87 -9.64
C LEU A 194 -1.93 23.39 -9.30
N ILE A 195 -2.82 23.02 -8.39
CA ILE A 195 -3.10 21.65 -7.97
C ILE A 195 -4.59 21.37 -8.14
N ASP A 196 -4.96 20.13 -8.43
CA ASP A 196 -6.35 19.70 -8.62
C ASP A 196 -7.00 19.22 -7.30
N ALA A 197 -6.18 18.80 -6.32
CA ALA A 197 -6.61 18.41 -4.98
C ALA A 197 -5.42 18.45 -3.99
N GLY A 198 -5.70 18.70 -2.72
CA GLY A 198 -4.69 18.81 -1.67
C GLY A 198 -4.93 17.90 -0.45
N VAL A 199 -3.85 17.40 0.16
CA VAL A 199 -3.89 16.74 1.47
C VAL A 199 -2.90 17.42 2.39
N ALA A 200 -3.36 17.94 3.53
CA ALA A 200 -2.54 18.61 4.53
C ALA A 200 -2.58 17.81 5.84
N LEU A 201 -1.47 17.16 6.20
CA LEU A 201 -1.33 16.38 7.42
C LEU A 201 -0.58 17.19 8.48
N HIS A 202 -1.22 17.38 9.64
CA HIS A 202 -0.74 18.21 10.77
C HIS A 202 -0.08 19.52 10.31
N PRO A 203 -0.81 20.38 9.56
CA PRO A 203 -0.24 21.55 8.92
C PRO A 203 0.22 22.59 9.96
N SER A 204 1.52 22.87 10.00
CA SER A 204 2.08 23.84 10.95
C SER A 204 2.03 25.26 10.39
N ASN A 205 2.02 26.25 11.29
CA ASN A 205 2.10 27.68 10.94
C ASN A 205 0.96 28.21 10.05
N VAL A 206 -0.21 27.54 10.04
CA VAL A 206 -1.42 28.03 9.36
C VAL A 206 -1.84 29.37 9.95
N VAL A 207 -2.11 30.33 9.08
CA VAL A 207 -2.54 31.69 9.41
C VAL A 207 -3.99 31.84 8.95
N LEU A 208 -4.90 32.08 9.91
CA LEU A 208 -6.32 32.18 9.66
C LEU A 208 -6.78 33.64 9.82
N PRO A 209 -7.67 34.12 8.91
CA PRO A 209 -8.36 33.35 7.87
C PRO A 209 -7.61 33.20 6.54
N GLU A 210 -6.46 33.85 6.38
CA GLU A 210 -5.80 34.12 5.09
C GLU A 210 -5.41 32.86 4.31
N ASP A 211 -4.95 31.80 4.97
CA ASP A 211 -4.55 30.56 4.28
C ASP A 211 -5.76 29.73 3.78
N ILE A 212 -6.99 30.07 4.19
CA ILE A 212 -8.24 29.32 3.90
C ILE A 212 -9.20 30.14 3.02
N GLU A 213 -9.15 31.46 3.12
CA GLU A 213 -9.93 32.34 2.26
C GLU A 213 -9.59 32.13 0.78
N GLY A 214 -10.63 31.98 -0.04
CA GLY A 214 -10.45 31.75 -1.47
C GLY A 214 -9.97 30.34 -1.85
N LEU A 215 -9.95 29.36 -0.94
CA LEU A 215 -9.81 27.93 -1.29
C LEU A 215 -10.75 27.57 -2.43
N ALA A 216 -10.20 26.93 -3.47
CA ALA A 216 -10.86 26.71 -4.75
C ALA A 216 -10.81 25.26 -5.25
N VAL A 217 -10.01 24.39 -4.62
CA VAL A 217 -9.92 22.97 -4.95
C VAL A 217 -10.17 22.09 -3.72
N PRO A 218 -10.61 20.83 -3.89
CA PRO A 218 -10.84 19.91 -2.78
C PRO A 218 -9.60 19.71 -1.92
N VAL A 219 -9.77 19.78 -0.60
CA VAL A 219 -8.68 19.56 0.36
C VAL A 219 -9.10 18.63 1.50
N SER A 220 -8.21 17.74 1.91
CA SER A 220 -8.34 16.96 3.14
C SER A 220 -7.32 17.45 4.17
N ILE A 221 -7.76 17.69 5.40
CA ILE A 221 -6.91 18.19 6.49
C ILE A 221 -6.90 17.19 7.65
N GLY A 222 -5.74 16.59 7.89
CA GLY A 222 -5.50 15.65 8.97
C GLY A 222 -5.01 16.34 10.24
N TRP A 223 -5.72 16.14 11.34
CA TRP A 223 -5.46 16.74 12.64
C TRP A 223 -5.01 15.69 13.63
N GLY A 224 -3.93 15.99 14.35
CA GLY A 224 -3.56 15.24 15.53
C GLY A 224 -4.33 15.74 16.75
N GLU A 225 -4.95 14.84 17.52
CA GLU A 225 -5.76 15.23 18.68
C GLU A 225 -4.91 15.86 19.79
N VAL A 226 -3.69 15.35 20.00
CA VAL A 226 -2.74 15.83 21.02
C VAL A 226 -1.57 16.62 20.42
N ASP A 227 -1.71 17.14 19.20
CA ASP A 227 -0.66 17.90 18.52
C ASP A 227 -0.40 19.27 19.19
N GLU A 228 0.78 19.41 19.81
CA GLU A 228 1.22 20.64 20.50
C GLU A 228 1.67 21.75 19.54
N VAL A 229 1.97 21.44 18.27
CA VAL A 229 2.47 22.38 17.26
C VAL A 229 1.34 22.90 16.37
N THR A 230 0.36 22.04 16.07
CA THR A 230 -0.82 22.33 15.25
C THR A 230 -2.07 22.24 16.12
N PRO A 231 -2.50 23.33 16.78
CA PRO A 231 -3.55 23.26 17.77
C PRO A 231 -4.87 22.74 17.18
N PHE A 232 -5.43 21.67 17.76
CA PHE A 232 -6.66 21.03 17.30
C PHE A 232 -7.84 22.01 17.15
N LYS A 233 -7.89 23.08 17.95
CA LYS A 233 -8.90 24.16 17.84
C LYS A 233 -8.97 24.82 16.46
N GLN A 234 -7.88 24.81 15.69
CA GLN A 234 -7.86 25.37 14.33
C GLN A 234 -8.83 24.63 13.41
N LYS A 235 -9.09 23.34 13.65
CA LYS A 235 -10.14 22.59 12.95
C LYS A 235 -11.48 23.35 12.98
N ALA A 236 -11.95 23.71 14.18
CA ALA A 236 -13.21 24.41 14.36
C ALA A 236 -13.20 25.82 13.73
N GLN A 237 -12.07 26.52 13.81
CA GLN A 237 -11.91 27.85 13.19
C GLN A 237 -12.01 27.78 11.66
N ILE A 238 -11.43 26.75 11.05
CA ILE A 238 -11.51 26.52 9.60
C ILE A 238 -12.93 26.15 9.20
N GLU A 239 -13.60 25.26 9.94
CA GLU A 239 -15.00 24.91 9.72
C GLU A 239 -15.91 26.14 9.76
N GLU A 240 -15.67 27.07 10.69
CA GLU A 240 -16.40 28.34 10.79
C GLU A 240 -16.16 29.24 9.57
N ILE A 241 -14.90 29.40 9.12
CA ILE A 241 -14.57 30.18 7.92
C ILE A 241 -15.27 29.59 6.68
N ILE A 242 -15.19 28.28 6.51
CA ILE A 242 -15.84 27.57 5.40
C ILE A 242 -17.36 27.72 5.44
N ALA A 243 -17.99 27.60 6.62
CA ALA A 243 -19.43 27.80 6.80
C ALA A 243 -19.86 29.25 6.47
N LYS A 244 -19.06 30.24 6.87
CA LYS A 244 -19.32 31.66 6.53
C LYS A 244 -19.28 31.89 5.02
N ARG A 245 -18.26 31.36 4.33
CA ARG A 245 -18.14 31.47 2.87
C ARG A 245 -19.32 30.80 2.14
N LYS A 246 -19.73 29.59 2.58
CA LYS A 246 -20.93 28.90 2.05
C LYS A 246 -22.20 29.73 2.27
N THR A 247 -22.36 30.33 3.45
CA THR A 247 -23.51 31.20 3.78
C THR A 247 -23.51 32.49 2.95
N ALA A 248 -22.33 33.01 2.60
CA ALA A 248 -22.18 34.15 1.69
C ALA A 248 -22.43 33.82 0.21
N GLY A 249 -22.80 32.57 -0.12
CA GLY A 249 -23.07 32.14 -1.49
C GLY A 249 -21.81 31.91 -2.34
N GLU A 250 -20.63 31.85 -1.73
CA GLU A 250 -19.40 31.53 -2.44
C GLU A 250 -19.37 30.05 -2.88
N SER A 251 -18.77 29.78 -4.03
CA SER A 251 -18.42 28.42 -4.44
C SER A 251 -17.26 27.94 -3.59
N VAL A 252 -17.54 27.06 -2.63
CA VAL A 252 -16.53 26.47 -1.74
C VAL A 252 -16.30 25.00 -2.14
N PRO A 253 -15.05 24.57 -2.35
CA PRO A 253 -14.75 23.17 -2.65
C PRO A 253 -15.06 22.25 -1.47
N GLU A 254 -14.98 20.94 -1.69
CA GLU A 254 -15.04 19.96 -0.61
C GLU A 254 -13.84 20.14 0.33
N VAL A 255 -14.12 20.20 1.64
CA VAL A 255 -13.10 20.30 2.69
C VAL A 255 -13.38 19.17 3.68
N GLU A 256 -12.53 18.14 3.67
CA GLU A 256 -12.60 17.01 4.59
C GLU A 256 -11.69 17.26 5.79
N HIS A 257 -12.15 16.97 7.00
CA HIS A 257 -11.31 16.96 8.20
C HIS A 257 -11.21 15.54 8.74
N LYS A 258 -9.98 15.05 8.95
CA LYS A 258 -9.69 13.76 9.60
C LYS A 258 -9.01 13.98 10.94
N VAL A 259 -9.38 13.21 11.94
CA VAL A 259 -8.80 13.28 13.28
C VAL A 259 -8.08 11.97 13.57
N TYR A 260 -6.87 12.07 14.10
CA TYR A 260 -6.01 10.94 14.45
C TYR A 260 -5.71 10.95 15.95
N THR A 261 -5.94 9.82 16.61
CA THR A 261 -5.80 9.65 18.06
C THR A 261 -4.72 8.60 18.38
N PRO A 262 -3.73 8.90 19.24
CA PRO A 262 -3.53 10.18 19.92
C PRO A 262 -3.10 11.30 18.95
N GLY A 263 -2.36 10.97 17.88
CA GLY A 263 -1.97 11.93 16.85
C GLY A 263 -1.14 13.09 17.38
N ARG A 264 0.07 12.83 17.86
CA ARG A 264 1.02 13.90 18.18
C ARG A 264 1.60 14.55 16.91
N HIS A 265 2.31 15.67 17.07
CA HIS A 265 2.96 16.27 15.91
C HIS A 265 3.89 15.29 15.18
N GLY A 266 3.78 15.25 13.85
CA GLY A 266 4.55 14.33 13.01
C GLY A 266 4.02 12.90 12.97
N PHE A 267 2.81 12.61 13.48
CA PHE A 267 2.21 11.27 13.47
C PHE A 267 2.22 10.60 12.09
N SER A 268 2.14 11.38 11.00
CA SER A 268 2.12 10.85 9.63
C SER A 268 3.50 10.58 9.02
N VAL A 269 4.57 10.96 9.72
CA VAL A 269 5.96 10.86 9.22
C VAL A 269 6.87 10.08 10.17
N ARG A 270 6.74 10.34 11.47
CA ARG A 270 7.59 9.78 12.54
C ARG A 270 6.77 9.17 13.68
N GLY A 271 5.56 8.68 13.44
CA GLY A 271 4.72 8.01 14.45
C GLY A 271 5.39 6.75 15.03
N ASN A 272 5.20 6.44 16.31
CA ASN A 272 5.86 5.28 16.93
C ASN A 272 5.25 3.95 16.43
N PRO A 273 5.98 3.10 15.68
CA PRO A 273 5.44 1.82 15.21
C PRO A 273 5.29 0.78 16.33
N GLU A 274 5.97 0.96 17.46
CA GLU A 274 5.91 0.02 18.60
C GLU A 274 4.77 0.34 19.57
N ASP A 275 4.19 1.54 19.50
CA ASP A 275 2.97 1.90 20.23
C ASP A 275 1.75 1.63 19.32
N PRO A 276 0.81 0.74 19.71
CA PRO A 276 -0.33 0.38 18.86
C PRO A 276 -1.21 1.56 18.42
N ALA A 277 -1.39 2.58 19.27
CA ALA A 277 -2.26 3.71 18.98
C ALA A 277 -1.57 4.70 18.03
N GLU A 278 -0.29 4.99 18.27
CA GLU A 278 0.54 5.81 17.37
C GLU A 278 0.76 5.12 16.02
N ARG A 279 0.98 3.79 16.03
CA ARG A 279 1.07 2.99 14.81
C ARG A 279 -0.21 3.08 14.00
N LYS A 280 -1.38 2.94 14.63
CA LYS A 280 -2.67 3.07 13.94
C LYS A 280 -2.83 4.45 13.32
N ALA A 281 -2.50 5.52 14.05
CA ALA A 281 -2.54 6.89 13.51
C ALA A 281 -1.60 7.07 12.30
N LEU A 282 -0.40 6.50 12.36
CA LEU A 282 0.55 6.48 11.27
C LEU A 282 0.05 5.67 10.06
N GLU A 283 -0.52 4.48 10.28
CA GLU A 283 -1.10 3.64 9.23
C GLU A 283 -2.31 4.33 8.56
N ASP A 284 -3.26 4.84 9.34
CA ASP A 284 -4.47 5.51 8.85
C ASP A 284 -4.19 6.84 8.10
N SER A 285 -3.05 7.47 8.39
CA SER A 285 -2.61 8.70 7.71
C SER A 285 -1.72 8.45 6.50
N SER A 286 -1.17 7.23 6.40
CA SER A 286 -0.44 6.76 5.24
C SER A 286 -1.42 6.28 4.16
N ILE A 287 -1.12 6.48 2.87
CA ILE A 287 -1.91 5.89 1.76
C ILE A 287 -1.68 4.36 1.64
N ILE A 288 -1.10 3.72 2.66
CA ILE A 288 -1.13 2.27 2.69
C ILE A 288 -2.59 1.91 2.95
N PHE A 289 -3.16 1.25 1.95
CA PHE A 289 -4.56 0.86 1.83
C PHE A 289 -5.45 1.99 1.28
N ALA A 290 -5.75 1.90 -0.03
CA ALA A 290 -7.16 2.03 -0.39
C ALA A 290 -7.95 1.23 0.66
N LYS A 291 -8.94 1.85 1.29
CA LYS A 291 -9.64 1.36 2.49
C LYS A 291 -10.54 0.16 2.15
N MET A 292 -10.09 -0.69 1.26
CA MET A 292 -10.76 -1.90 0.89
C MET A 292 -10.65 -2.88 2.05
N ARG A 293 -11.79 -3.28 2.57
CA ARG A 293 -11.88 -4.23 3.67
C ARG A 293 -11.73 -5.65 3.14
N ILE A 294 -11.02 -6.48 3.88
CA ILE A 294 -11.06 -7.93 3.71
C ILE A 294 -12.12 -8.51 4.64
N ARG A 295 -12.96 -9.40 4.11
CA ARG A 295 -13.89 -10.20 4.91
C ARG A 295 -13.94 -11.65 4.41
N PRO A 296 -14.42 -12.59 5.23
CA PRO A 296 -14.69 -13.95 4.77
C PRO A 296 -15.65 -13.96 3.57
N LEU A 297 -15.36 -14.85 2.62
CA LEU A 297 -16.21 -15.13 1.47
C LEU A 297 -17.46 -15.89 1.92
N THR A 298 -18.61 -15.47 1.41
CA THR A 298 -19.92 -16.09 1.66
C THR A 298 -20.47 -16.71 0.38
N ARG A 299 -21.53 -17.52 0.50
CA ARG A 299 -22.18 -18.13 -0.68
C ARG A 299 -22.72 -17.07 -1.65
N ASP A 300 -23.19 -15.93 -1.15
CA ASP A 300 -23.77 -14.86 -1.96
C ASP A 300 -22.73 -14.12 -2.80
N ASP A 301 -21.44 -14.24 -2.43
CA ASP A 301 -20.33 -13.66 -3.17
C ASP A 301 -19.92 -14.50 -4.40
N LEU A 302 -20.34 -15.77 -4.47
CA LEU A 302 -19.90 -16.71 -5.50
C LEU A 302 -20.15 -16.23 -6.94
N PRO A 303 -21.27 -15.58 -7.30
CA PRO A 303 -21.45 -15.05 -8.64
C PRO A 303 -20.37 -14.04 -9.02
N ALA A 304 -20.11 -13.05 -8.17
CA ALA A 304 -19.11 -12.02 -8.41
C ALA A 304 -17.67 -12.57 -8.40
N VAL A 305 -17.38 -13.49 -7.48
CA VAL A 305 -16.08 -14.17 -7.41
C VAL A 305 -15.84 -15.02 -8.66
N ALA A 306 -16.86 -15.72 -9.16
CA ALA A 306 -16.77 -16.51 -10.38
C ALA A 306 -16.53 -15.63 -11.61
N ASP A 307 -17.17 -14.46 -11.69
CA ASP A 307 -16.94 -13.51 -12.78
C ASP A 307 -15.53 -12.92 -12.74
N ILE A 308 -15.00 -12.60 -11.55
CA ILE A 308 -13.61 -12.18 -11.39
C ILE A 308 -12.65 -13.28 -11.84
N ALA A 309 -12.87 -14.53 -11.39
CA ALA A 309 -12.04 -15.67 -11.77
C ALA A 309 -12.05 -15.90 -13.28
N PHE A 310 -13.24 -15.90 -13.89
CA PHE A 310 -13.39 -16.10 -15.33
C PHE A 310 -12.65 -15.02 -16.12
N ASN A 311 -12.86 -13.74 -15.78
CA ASN A 311 -12.24 -12.62 -16.49
C ASN A 311 -10.72 -12.56 -16.28
N ALA A 312 -10.22 -12.96 -15.11
CA ALA A 312 -8.80 -12.98 -14.84
C ALA A 312 -8.07 -14.12 -15.56
N PHE A 313 -8.70 -15.29 -15.69
CA PHE A 313 -8.10 -16.47 -16.31
C PHE A 313 -8.45 -16.65 -17.80
N GLU A 314 -9.31 -15.81 -18.38
CA GLU A 314 -9.71 -15.89 -19.80
C GLU A 314 -8.49 -15.92 -20.74
N LYS A 315 -7.50 -15.07 -20.44
CA LYS A 315 -6.26 -14.90 -21.21
C LYS A 315 -5.06 -15.63 -20.61
N ASP A 316 -5.26 -16.45 -19.58
CA ASP A 316 -4.18 -17.21 -18.98
C ASP A 316 -3.75 -18.36 -19.92
N GLU A 317 -2.47 -18.39 -20.26
CA GLU A 317 -1.91 -19.32 -21.24
C GLU A 317 -1.97 -20.78 -20.76
N PHE A 318 -1.76 -21.02 -19.46
CA PHE A 318 -1.85 -22.35 -18.87
C PHE A 318 -3.29 -22.87 -18.86
N PHE A 319 -4.26 -22.04 -18.43
CA PHE A 319 -5.67 -22.41 -18.52
C PHE A 319 -6.12 -22.62 -19.97
N GLY A 320 -5.52 -21.88 -20.89
CA GLY A 320 -5.72 -22.06 -22.30
C GLY A 320 -5.16 -23.37 -22.85
N TRP A 321 -4.01 -23.78 -22.36
CA TRP A 321 -3.44 -25.09 -22.65
C TRP A 321 -4.33 -26.21 -22.09
N LEU A 322 -4.84 -26.09 -20.86
CA LEU A 322 -5.79 -27.09 -20.31
C LEU A 322 -7.13 -27.12 -21.06
N ASN A 323 -7.59 -25.98 -21.58
CA ASN A 323 -8.89 -25.83 -22.22
C ASN A 323 -8.75 -25.25 -23.64
N PRO A 324 -8.20 -26.02 -24.59
CA PRO A 324 -7.86 -25.51 -25.93
C PRO A 324 -9.09 -25.07 -26.74
N LYS A 325 -10.30 -25.53 -26.37
CA LYS A 325 -11.56 -25.18 -27.04
C LYS A 325 -12.38 -24.15 -26.27
N ARG A 326 -11.78 -23.43 -25.30
CA ARG A 326 -12.49 -22.47 -24.43
C ARG A 326 -13.20 -21.36 -25.21
N ASP A 327 -12.62 -20.88 -26.32
CA ASP A 327 -13.24 -19.81 -27.13
C ASP A 327 -14.50 -20.30 -27.86
N LYS A 328 -14.56 -21.60 -28.19
CA LYS A 328 -15.72 -22.22 -28.84
C LYS A 328 -16.82 -22.59 -27.83
N TYR A 329 -16.43 -22.91 -26.59
CA TYR A 329 -17.34 -23.35 -25.53
C TYR A 329 -17.07 -22.60 -24.20
N PRO A 330 -17.23 -21.26 -24.16
CA PRO A 330 -16.86 -20.46 -22.98
C PRO A 330 -17.71 -20.78 -21.75
N GLY A 331 -18.94 -21.26 -21.96
CA GLY A 331 -19.82 -21.70 -20.87
C GLY A 331 -19.30 -22.91 -20.09
N ASP A 332 -18.54 -23.80 -20.73
CA ASP A 332 -18.03 -25.02 -20.10
C ASP A 332 -16.90 -24.67 -19.10
N LEU A 333 -16.00 -23.75 -19.48
CA LEU A 333 -14.95 -23.23 -18.59
C LEU A 333 -15.56 -22.51 -17.38
N ARG A 334 -16.54 -21.63 -17.60
CA ARG A 334 -17.23 -20.91 -16.51
C ARG A 334 -17.92 -21.88 -15.55
N LYS A 335 -18.53 -22.95 -16.06
CA LYS A 335 -19.17 -23.97 -15.23
C LYS A 335 -18.14 -24.75 -14.40
N SER A 336 -17.01 -25.14 -14.99
CA SER A 336 -15.92 -25.84 -14.29
C SER A 336 -15.35 -24.98 -13.15
N GLN A 337 -15.11 -23.69 -13.40
CA GLN A 337 -14.63 -22.74 -12.39
C GLN A 337 -15.64 -22.53 -11.26
N ASN A 338 -16.94 -22.46 -11.58
CA ASN A 338 -17.98 -22.32 -10.58
C ASN A 338 -18.07 -23.55 -9.66
N ILE A 339 -17.96 -24.76 -10.24
CA ILE A 339 -17.89 -26.01 -9.46
C ILE A 339 -16.66 -25.99 -8.55
N LEU A 340 -15.49 -25.59 -9.06
CA LEU A 340 -14.27 -25.49 -8.26
C LEU A 340 -14.42 -24.52 -7.08
N LEU A 341 -14.93 -23.32 -7.30
CA LEU A 341 -15.13 -22.31 -6.26
C LEU A 341 -16.14 -22.78 -5.19
N ARG A 342 -17.24 -23.41 -5.61
CA ARG A 342 -18.22 -24.00 -4.68
C ARG A 342 -17.60 -25.11 -3.85
N THR A 343 -16.84 -26.01 -4.48
CA THR A 343 -16.13 -27.10 -3.77
C THR A 343 -15.16 -26.55 -2.74
N ARG A 344 -14.37 -25.51 -3.08
CA ARG A 344 -13.46 -24.86 -2.13
C ARG A 344 -14.20 -24.31 -0.91
N LEU A 345 -15.34 -23.64 -1.11
CA LEU A 345 -16.12 -23.03 -0.03
C LEU A 345 -16.64 -24.05 1.00
N VAL A 346 -16.92 -25.27 0.58
CA VAL A 346 -17.43 -26.33 1.47
C VAL A 346 -16.37 -27.34 1.89
N THR A 347 -15.12 -27.22 1.44
CA THR A 347 -14.05 -28.16 1.80
C THR A 347 -13.45 -27.81 3.17
N PRO A 348 -13.39 -28.76 4.14
CA PRO A 348 -12.84 -28.47 5.46
C PRO A 348 -11.38 -28.05 5.40
N GLY A 349 -11.03 -26.99 6.13
CA GLY A 349 -9.70 -26.41 6.09
C GLY A 349 -9.46 -25.44 4.94
N GLN A 350 -10.44 -25.18 4.07
CA GLN A 350 -10.33 -24.16 3.03
C GLN A 350 -11.17 -22.93 3.39
N TYR A 351 -10.56 -21.75 3.23
CA TYR A 351 -11.13 -20.48 3.64
C TYR A 351 -10.98 -19.46 2.54
N GLY A 352 -12.13 -19.00 2.01
CA GLY A 352 -12.19 -17.92 1.05
C GLY A 352 -12.27 -16.57 1.75
N TYR A 353 -11.56 -15.58 1.22
CA TYR A 353 -11.62 -14.19 1.64
C TYR A 353 -11.80 -13.31 0.42
N VAL A 354 -12.60 -12.25 0.57
CA VAL A 354 -12.85 -11.25 -0.47
C VAL A 354 -12.35 -9.89 0.00
N THR A 355 -11.78 -9.14 -0.92
CA THR A 355 -11.53 -7.70 -0.76
C THR A 355 -12.69 -6.96 -1.39
N VAL A 356 -13.25 -6.00 -0.65
CA VAL A 356 -14.43 -5.25 -1.06
C VAL A 356 -14.20 -3.75 -0.98
N THR A 357 -14.84 -3.00 -1.87
CA THR A 357 -14.83 -1.53 -1.81
C THR A 357 -15.58 -1.03 -0.59
N GLU A 358 -15.14 0.10 -0.06
CA GLU A 358 -15.82 0.84 1.02
C GLU A 358 -16.08 2.30 0.64
N GLU A 359 -16.93 2.96 1.42
CA GLU A 359 -17.19 4.39 1.28
C GLU A 359 -15.88 5.18 1.39
N GLY A 360 -15.57 5.96 0.34
CA GLY A 360 -14.32 6.69 0.20
C GLY A 360 -13.28 6.02 -0.70
N ASP A 361 -13.51 4.79 -1.19
CA ASP A 361 -12.70 4.23 -2.27
C ASP A 361 -12.99 4.91 -3.62
N LEU A 362 -11.97 5.01 -4.47
CA LEU A 362 -12.03 5.67 -5.79
C LEU A 362 -13.18 5.18 -6.69
N ASP A 363 -13.56 3.91 -6.57
CA ASP A 363 -14.60 3.27 -7.39
C ASP A 363 -15.89 3.00 -6.59
N TRP A 364 -16.07 3.65 -5.43
CA TRP A 364 -17.27 3.51 -4.62
C TRP A 364 -18.48 4.08 -5.37
N ASN A 365 -19.49 3.24 -5.58
CA ASN A 365 -20.72 3.58 -6.31
C ASN A 365 -21.97 3.58 -5.42
N GLY A 366 -21.78 3.68 -4.09
CA GLY A 366 -22.85 3.56 -3.11
C GLY A 366 -23.16 2.12 -2.69
N LYS A 367 -22.44 1.12 -3.22
CA LYS A 367 -22.56 -0.28 -2.82
C LYS A 367 -21.20 -0.98 -2.81
N GLU A 368 -21.06 -1.92 -1.88
CA GLU A 368 -19.94 -2.85 -1.79
C GLU A 368 -19.76 -3.64 -3.11
N GLU A 369 -18.59 -3.50 -3.73
CA GLU A 369 -18.14 -4.24 -4.91
C GLU A 369 -16.98 -5.16 -4.51
N ILE A 370 -17.03 -6.43 -4.90
CA ILE A 370 -15.91 -7.36 -4.71
C ILE A 370 -14.85 -7.08 -5.78
N VAL A 371 -13.62 -6.84 -5.35
CA VAL A 371 -12.52 -6.41 -6.24
C VAL A 371 -11.37 -7.41 -6.30
N GLY A 372 -11.34 -8.38 -5.38
CA GLY A 372 -10.39 -9.48 -5.39
C GLY A 372 -10.76 -10.55 -4.37
N PHE A 373 -10.15 -11.72 -4.47
CA PHE A 373 -10.35 -12.80 -3.51
C PHE A 373 -9.13 -13.72 -3.42
N ALA A 374 -9.03 -14.44 -2.30
CA ALA A 374 -8.03 -15.46 -2.07
C ALA A 374 -8.62 -16.67 -1.34
N PHE A 375 -8.11 -17.86 -1.63
CA PHE A 375 -8.40 -19.08 -0.88
C PHE A 375 -7.16 -19.58 -0.17
N TYR A 376 -7.25 -19.68 1.15
CA TYR A 376 -6.22 -20.26 2.00
C TYR A 376 -6.64 -21.65 2.46
N ILE A 377 -5.66 -22.53 2.59
CA ILE A 377 -5.84 -23.92 3.00
C ILE A 377 -4.99 -24.17 4.23
N ARG A 378 -5.64 -24.58 5.32
CA ARG A 378 -4.98 -24.98 6.56
C ARG A 378 -4.67 -26.46 6.52
N SER A 379 -3.37 -26.81 6.51
CA SER A 379 -2.97 -28.21 6.60
C SER A 379 -3.26 -28.78 7.99
N ALA A 380 -3.45 -30.10 8.05
CA ALA A 380 -3.55 -30.81 9.33
C ALA A 380 -2.14 -30.94 9.96
N GLY A 381 -2.09 -31.20 11.27
CA GLY A 381 -0.83 -31.46 11.96
C GLY A 381 -0.76 -30.95 13.40
N ASP A 382 -1.74 -30.15 13.83
CA ASP A 382 -1.78 -29.58 15.18
C ASP A 382 -3.22 -29.40 15.71
N GLU A 383 -3.33 -28.97 16.97
CA GLU A 383 -4.61 -28.73 17.64
C GLU A 383 -5.39 -27.57 16.98
N ALA A 384 -4.70 -26.52 16.54
CA ALA A 384 -5.33 -25.39 15.86
C ALA A 384 -6.03 -25.84 14.56
N ALA A 385 -5.41 -26.75 13.79
CA ALA A 385 -6.04 -27.32 12.60
C ALA A 385 -7.34 -28.06 12.88
N LYS A 386 -7.58 -28.58 14.10
CA LYS A 386 -8.88 -29.21 14.42
C LYS A 386 -10.02 -28.19 14.40
N THR A 387 -9.76 -26.97 14.84
CA THR A 387 -10.70 -25.85 14.78
C THR A 387 -10.93 -25.41 13.34
N TRP A 388 -9.84 -25.19 12.59
CA TRP A 388 -9.88 -24.77 11.18
C TRP A 388 -10.39 -25.86 10.22
N ARG A 389 -10.45 -27.12 10.63
CA ARG A 389 -10.91 -28.22 9.77
C ARG A 389 -12.22 -28.83 10.25
N LYS A 390 -12.95 -28.10 11.10
CA LYS A 390 -14.29 -28.50 11.54
C LYS A 390 -15.23 -28.56 10.34
N ASP A 391 -15.97 -29.65 10.25
CA ASP A 391 -16.86 -29.94 9.13
C ASP A 391 -18.31 -30.04 9.59
N THR A 392 -19.25 -29.85 8.67
CA THR A 392 -20.69 -29.92 8.93
C THR A 392 -21.34 -30.98 8.06
N ILE A 393 -22.47 -31.54 8.52
CA ILE A 393 -23.21 -32.54 7.73
C ILE A 393 -23.75 -31.93 6.42
N PHE A 394 -24.16 -30.66 6.44
CA PHE A 394 -24.59 -29.93 5.25
C PHE A 394 -23.46 -29.81 4.22
N ASN A 395 -22.25 -29.43 4.66
CA ASN A 395 -21.10 -29.34 3.76
C ASN A 395 -20.71 -30.72 3.22
N LYS A 396 -20.83 -31.81 4.01
CA LYS A 396 -20.61 -33.18 3.52
C LYS A 396 -21.56 -33.56 2.39
N ILE A 397 -22.86 -33.26 2.55
CA ILE A 397 -23.87 -33.53 1.53
C ILE A 397 -23.61 -32.68 0.29
N GLU A 398 -23.36 -31.39 0.45
CA GLU A 398 -23.08 -30.48 -0.66
C GLU A 398 -21.84 -30.92 -1.44
N ARG A 399 -20.76 -31.35 -0.75
CA ARG A 399 -19.59 -31.92 -1.43
C ARG A 399 -19.91 -33.17 -2.23
N LYS A 400 -20.77 -34.07 -1.73
CA LYS A 400 -21.19 -35.25 -2.51
C LYS A 400 -21.99 -34.88 -3.76
N LEU A 401 -22.83 -33.86 -3.68
CA LEU A 401 -23.55 -33.33 -4.84
C LEU A 401 -22.59 -32.66 -5.82
N LEU A 402 -21.62 -31.90 -5.33
CA LEU A 402 -20.58 -31.27 -6.15
C LEU A 402 -19.64 -32.30 -6.78
N ASP A 403 -19.29 -33.40 -6.10
CA ASP A 403 -18.51 -34.50 -6.66
C ASP A 403 -19.25 -35.12 -7.85
N TRP A 404 -20.57 -35.33 -7.72
CA TRP A 404 -21.41 -35.84 -8.80
C TRP A 404 -21.54 -34.83 -9.94
N GLU A 405 -21.79 -33.55 -9.63
CA GLU A 405 -21.88 -32.46 -10.62
C GLU A 405 -20.56 -32.30 -11.39
N SER A 406 -19.43 -32.33 -10.68
CA SER A 406 -18.07 -32.28 -11.25
C SER A 406 -17.80 -33.47 -12.16
N TRP A 407 -18.12 -34.69 -11.70
CA TRP A 407 -17.99 -35.89 -12.50
C TRP A 407 -18.84 -35.83 -13.78
N TYR A 408 -20.12 -35.47 -13.66
CA TYR A 408 -21.04 -35.37 -14.79
C TYR A 408 -20.55 -34.30 -15.78
N HIS A 409 -20.14 -33.14 -15.28
CA HIS A 409 -19.59 -32.08 -16.12
C HIS A 409 -18.35 -32.59 -16.89
N ALA A 410 -17.33 -33.08 -16.17
CA ALA A 410 -16.06 -33.49 -16.74
C ALA A 410 -16.16 -34.69 -17.70
N LYS A 411 -17.14 -35.59 -17.52
CA LYS A 411 -17.28 -36.80 -18.35
C LYS A 411 -18.28 -36.67 -19.49
N VAL A 412 -19.26 -35.78 -19.38
CA VAL A 412 -20.40 -35.71 -20.31
C VAL A 412 -20.50 -34.36 -21.01
N MET A 413 -20.24 -33.26 -20.29
CA MET A 413 -20.58 -31.91 -20.77
C MET A 413 -19.37 -31.09 -21.21
N ASP A 414 -18.21 -31.27 -20.59
CA ASP A 414 -17.04 -30.44 -20.82
C ASP A 414 -16.41 -30.71 -22.19
N ARG A 415 -16.64 -29.79 -23.11
CA ARG A 415 -16.09 -29.83 -24.48
C ARG A 415 -14.89 -28.91 -24.62
N ALA A 416 -14.64 -28.05 -23.64
CA ALA A 416 -13.56 -27.06 -23.65
C ALA A 416 -12.23 -27.70 -23.24
N ASN A 417 -12.28 -28.57 -22.23
CA ASN A 417 -11.12 -29.23 -21.62
C ASN A 417 -10.49 -30.32 -22.51
N ASP A 418 -9.18 -30.50 -22.38
CA ASP A 418 -8.47 -31.67 -22.90
C ASP A 418 -8.19 -32.66 -21.76
N PRO A 419 -8.86 -33.84 -21.72
CA PRO A 419 -8.72 -34.81 -20.65
C PRO A 419 -7.32 -35.38 -20.48
N HIS A 420 -6.51 -35.42 -21.55
CA HIS A 420 -5.14 -35.92 -21.48
C HIS A 420 -4.24 -34.92 -20.75
N ARG A 421 -4.32 -33.64 -21.15
CA ARG A 421 -3.60 -32.53 -20.50
C ARG A 421 -3.97 -32.40 -19.03
N LEU A 422 -5.26 -32.53 -18.71
CA LEU A 422 -5.74 -32.53 -17.33
C LEU A 422 -5.15 -33.70 -16.53
N ALA A 423 -5.09 -34.90 -17.11
CA ALA A 423 -4.52 -36.07 -16.44
C ALA A 423 -3.00 -35.93 -16.22
N GLU A 424 -2.27 -35.29 -17.13
CA GLU A 424 -0.85 -34.95 -16.94
C GLU A 424 -0.67 -33.97 -15.79
N TYR A 425 -1.41 -32.86 -15.80
CA TYR A 425 -1.37 -31.86 -14.74
C TYR A 425 -1.66 -32.46 -13.34
N ILE A 426 -2.70 -33.30 -13.22
CA ILE A 426 -3.07 -33.93 -11.95
C ILE A 426 -1.94 -34.82 -11.39
N LYS A 427 -1.15 -35.48 -12.26
CA LYS A 427 -0.05 -36.36 -11.82
C LYS A 427 1.10 -35.61 -11.16
N VAL A 428 1.32 -34.34 -11.54
CA VAL A 428 2.43 -33.53 -11.03
C VAL A 428 2.26 -33.27 -9.53
N ALA A 429 1.01 -33.06 -9.07
CA ALA A 429 0.63 -32.86 -7.67
C ALA A 429 1.63 -32.03 -6.83
N PRO A 430 1.96 -30.78 -7.24
CA PRO A 430 3.03 -30.00 -6.63
C PRO A 430 2.80 -29.73 -5.14
N TRP A 431 1.54 -29.66 -4.71
CA TRP A 431 1.12 -29.55 -3.31
C TRP A 431 1.82 -30.51 -2.33
N ASN A 432 2.10 -31.75 -2.77
CA ASN A 432 2.70 -32.79 -1.93
C ASN A 432 4.14 -32.43 -1.52
N TYR A 433 4.80 -31.56 -2.29
CA TYR A 433 6.14 -31.07 -2.00
C TYR A 433 6.27 -30.51 -0.59
N PHE A 434 5.25 -29.77 -0.13
CA PHE A 434 5.29 -29.06 1.15
C PHE A 434 4.92 -29.93 2.37
N ALA A 435 4.62 -31.22 2.20
CA ALA A 435 4.23 -32.10 3.30
C ALA A 435 5.21 -32.13 4.50
N PRO A 436 6.54 -32.09 4.31
CA PRO A 436 7.51 -32.10 5.42
C PRO A 436 7.43 -30.90 6.37
N ILE A 437 6.87 -29.78 5.92
CA ILE A 437 6.79 -28.53 6.70
C ILE A 437 5.38 -28.26 7.26
N ASN A 438 4.56 -29.30 7.38
CA ASN A 438 3.31 -29.21 8.13
C ASN A 438 3.58 -29.09 9.64
N PRO A 439 2.73 -28.35 10.40
CA PRO A 439 1.55 -27.61 9.97
C PRO A 439 1.88 -26.30 9.21
N ARG A 440 1.00 -25.89 8.29
CA ARG A 440 1.17 -24.69 7.45
C ARG A 440 -0.15 -24.10 6.97
N TRP A 441 -0.09 -22.84 6.56
CA TRP A 441 -1.07 -22.26 5.63
C TRP A 441 -0.57 -22.40 4.19
N HIS A 442 -1.49 -22.56 3.25
CA HIS A 442 -1.17 -22.53 1.83
C HIS A 442 -2.15 -21.63 1.07
N LEU A 443 -1.62 -20.72 0.27
CA LEU A 443 -2.41 -19.89 -0.63
C LEU A 443 -2.69 -20.68 -1.91
N GLY A 444 -3.89 -21.24 -2.01
CA GLY A 444 -4.27 -22.15 -3.09
C GLY A 444 -4.96 -21.49 -4.29
N LEU A 445 -5.33 -20.21 -4.17
CA LEU A 445 -5.83 -19.38 -5.26
C LEU A 445 -5.79 -17.91 -4.84
N LEU A 446 -5.30 -17.01 -5.68
CA LEU A 446 -5.37 -15.57 -5.49
C LEU A 446 -5.76 -14.92 -6.80
N CYS A 447 -6.76 -14.06 -6.78
CA CYS A 447 -7.25 -13.40 -7.99
C CYS A 447 -7.67 -11.95 -7.68
N VAL A 448 -7.33 -11.05 -8.60
CA VAL A 448 -7.74 -9.63 -8.54
C VAL A 448 -8.48 -9.30 -9.82
N SER A 449 -9.63 -8.63 -9.67
CA SER A 449 -10.44 -8.15 -10.80
C SER A 449 -9.58 -7.36 -11.78
N PRO A 450 -9.60 -7.66 -13.09
CA PRO A 450 -8.82 -6.91 -14.08
C PRO A 450 -9.00 -5.39 -14.02
N LYS A 451 -10.22 -4.91 -13.70
CA LYS A 451 -10.54 -3.48 -13.48
C LYS A 451 -9.74 -2.84 -12.31
N HIS A 452 -9.35 -3.66 -11.33
CA HIS A 452 -8.74 -3.22 -10.08
C HIS A 452 -7.32 -3.75 -9.87
N GLN A 453 -6.72 -4.38 -10.87
CA GLN A 453 -5.32 -4.81 -10.82
C GLN A 453 -4.38 -3.61 -10.64
N ARG A 454 -3.16 -3.88 -10.17
CA ARG A 454 -2.09 -2.89 -9.95
C ARG A 454 -2.37 -1.83 -8.87
N ARG A 455 -3.41 -2.03 -8.05
CA ARG A 455 -3.78 -1.16 -6.91
C ARG A 455 -3.38 -1.72 -5.53
N GLY A 456 -2.47 -2.69 -5.49
CA GLY A 456 -2.01 -3.31 -4.25
C GLY A 456 -2.94 -4.39 -3.64
N ILE A 457 -4.11 -4.65 -4.22
CA ILE A 457 -5.09 -5.64 -3.73
C ILE A 457 -4.48 -7.05 -3.56
N GLY A 458 -3.65 -7.47 -4.51
CA GLY A 458 -2.97 -8.78 -4.43
C GLY A 458 -2.02 -8.88 -3.23
N SER A 459 -1.26 -7.81 -2.95
CA SER A 459 -0.44 -7.74 -1.74
C SER A 459 -1.30 -7.68 -0.47
N LEU A 460 -2.42 -6.95 -0.49
CA LEU A 460 -3.34 -6.87 0.65
C LEU A 460 -3.88 -8.26 1.03
N LEU A 461 -4.39 -9.02 0.06
CA LEU A 461 -4.88 -10.39 0.28
C LEU A 461 -3.77 -11.36 0.71
N LEU A 462 -2.56 -11.20 0.17
CA LEU A 462 -1.40 -12.02 0.54
C LEU A 462 -0.95 -11.75 1.97
N ASN A 463 -0.81 -10.47 2.34
CA ASN A 463 -0.39 -10.05 3.66
C ASN A 463 -1.41 -10.47 4.73
N TYR A 464 -2.71 -10.45 4.41
CA TYR A 464 -3.74 -10.99 5.30
C TYR A 464 -3.49 -12.46 5.65
N GLY A 465 -3.10 -13.28 4.67
CA GLY A 465 -2.68 -14.67 4.91
C GLY A 465 -1.42 -14.82 5.74
N GLN A 466 -0.44 -13.94 5.52
CA GLN A 466 0.79 -13.92 6.31
C GLN A 466 0.54 -13.54 7.77
N VAL A 467 -0.40 -12.62 8.04
CA VAL A 467 -0.82 -12.28 9.41
C VAL A 467 -1.47 -13.48 10.09
N MET A 468 -2.44 -14.14 9.43
CA MET A 468 -3.05 -15.37 9.96
C MET A 468 -2.02 -16.45 10.29
N ALA A 469 -1.00 -16.61 9.43
CA ALA A 469 0.06 -17.60 9.65
C ALA A 469 1.06 -17.19 10.73
N ALA A 470 1.37 -15.90 10.86
CA ALA A 470 2.22 -15.36 11.91
C ALA A 470 1.59 -15.52 13.30
N ASP A 471 0.28 -15.31 13.42
CA ASP A 471 -0.47 -15.51 14.67
C ASP A 471 -0.37 -16.98 15.14
N GLU A 472 -0.40 -17.92 14.20
CA GLU A 472 -0.24 -19.35 14.47
C GLU A 472 1.23 -19.83 14.48
N LYS A 473 2.20 -18.96 14.17
CA LYS A 473 3.63 -19.27 14.12
C LYS A 473 3.97 -20.43 13.17
N ILE A 474 3.37 -20.43 11.98
CA ILE A 474 3.54 -21.44 10.93
C ILE A 474 3.84 -20.80 9.57
N PRO A 475 4.43 -21.52 8.59
CA PRO A 475 4.81 -20.92 7.33
C PRO A 475 3.60 -20.79 6.39
N VAL A 476 3.76 -19.93 5.38
CA VAL A 476 2.84 -19.86 4.23
C VAL A 476 3.51 -20.48 3.01
N THR A 477 2.78 -21.30 2.29
CA THR A 477 3.25 -21.95 1.05
C THR A 477 2.35 -21.59 -0.11
N LEU A 478 2.88 -21.62 -1.33
CA LEU A 478 2.10 -21.40 -2.55
C LEU A 478 2.78 -21.98 -3.80
N GLU A 479 1.96 -22.14 -4.83
CA GLU A 479 2.38 -22.45 -6.19
C GLU A 479 2.24 -21.17 -7.01
N ALA A 480 3.36 -20.60 -7.46
CA ALA A 480 3.40 -19.33 -8.15
C ALA A 480 3.47 -19.53 -9.67
N SER A 481 2.46 -19.01 -10.37
CA SER A 481 2.55 -18.82 -11.82
C SER A 481 3.65 -17.81 -12.17
N ILE A 482 4.09 -17.82 -13.43
CA ILE A 482 5.10 -16.88 -13.96
C ILE A 482 4.70 -15.42 -13.66
N VAL A 483 3.42 -15.09 -13.84
CA VAL A 483 2.89 -13.72 -13.59
C VAL A 483 2.85 -13.40 -12.10
N GLY A 484 2.48 -14.37 -11.25
CA GLY A 484 2.36 -14.19 -9.81
C GLY A 484 3.70 -14.15 -9.07
N LYS A 485 4.74 -14.83 -9.57
CA LYS A 485 6.04 -15.01 -8.89
C LYS A 485 6.63 -13.70 -8.35
N LYS A 486 6.60 -12.63 -9.17
CA LYS A 486 7.13 -11.31 -8.77
C LYS A 486 6.39 -10.70 -7.58
N LEU A 487 5.08 -10.91 -7.47
CA LEU A 487 4.30 -10.46 -6.32
C LEU A 487 4.77 -11.19 -5.06
N TYR A 488 4.90 -12.51 -5.09
CA TYR A 488 5.25 -13.30 -3.91
C TYR A 488 6.68 -13.01 -3.42
N LEU A 489 7.65 -12.93 -4.34
CA LEU A 489 9.03 -12.53 -4.03
C LEU A 489 9.10 -11.17 -3.31
N LYS A 490 8.36 -10.17 -3.83
CA LYS A 490 8.28 -8.84 -3.24
C LYS A 490 7.72 -8.85 -1.82
N ASN A 491 6.84 -9.81 -1.49
CA ASN A 491 6.26 -9.97 -0.16
C ASN A 491 7.01 -11.03 0.67
N GLY A 492 8.28 -11.29 0.34
CA GLY A 492 9.20 -12.05 1.19
C GLY A 492 9.20 -13.56 1.01
N PHE A 493 8.41 -14.11 0.06
CA PHE A 493 8.49 -15.54 -0.25
C PHE A 493 9.84 -15.88 -0.90
N LYS A 494 10.32 -17.10 -0.67
CA LYS A 494 11.50 -17.68 -1.29
C LYS A 494 11.11 -18.80 -2.23
N ASN A 495 11.76 -18.88 -3.38
CA ASN A 495 11.64 -20.00 -4.30
C ASN A 495 12.35 -21.21 -3.71
N VAL A 496 11.64 -22.32 -3.55
CA VAL A 496 12.19 -23.56 -2.98
C VAL A 496 12.32 -24.69 -3.99
N ASN A 497 11.57 -24.63 -5.09
CA ASN A 497 11.68 -25.58 -6.20
C ASN A 497 10.95 -25.02 -7.42
N GLU A 498 11.30 -25.50 -8.61
CA GLU A 498 10.51 -25.30 -9.82
C GLU A 498 9.98 -26.64 -10.29
N VAL A 499 8.69 -26.67 -10.63
CA VAL A 499 8.01 -27.88 -11.09
C VAL A 499 7.52 -27.62 -12.50
N GLU A 500 8.03 -28.39 -13.45
CA GLU A 500 7.54 -28.39 -14.82
C GLU A 500 6.15 -29.03 -14.85
N LEU A 501 5.13 -28.24 -15.21
CA LEU A 501 3.76 -28.72 -15.37
C LEU A 501 3.61 -29.40 -16.73
N CYS A 502 4.19 -28.80 -17.77
CA CYS A 502 4.38 -29.35 -19.11
C CYS A 502 5.46 -28.56 -19.85
N ALA A 503 5.77 -28.94 -21.11
CA ALA A 503 6.92 -28.44 -21.87
C ALA A 503 7.05 -26.90 -21.98
N GLU A 504 5.96 -26.15 -21.78
CA GLU A 504 5.91 -24.68 -21.89
C GLU A 504 5.61 -23.97 -20.56
N PHE A 505 5.19 -24.69 -19.50
CA PHE A 505 4.73 -24.09 -18.25
C PHE A 505 5.38 -24.73 -17.03
N SER A 506 5.91 -23.90 -16.13
CA SER A 506 6.42 -24.31 -14.83
C SER A 506 5.82 -23.44 -13.71
N ASP A 507 5.63 -24.07 -12.55
CA ASP A 507 5.26 -23.38 -11.32
C ASP A 507 6.47 -23.27 -10.40
N ALA A 508 6.65 -22.10 -9.80
CA ALA A 508 7.61 -21.92 -8.71
C ALA A 508 6.93 -22.26 -7.38
N LEU A 509 7.48 -23.24 -6.68
CA LEU A 509 7.06 -23.57 -5.33
C LEU A 509 7.72 -22.59 -4.38
N MET A 510 6.91 -21.91 -3.57
CA MET A 510 7.41 -20.84 -2.72
C MET A 510 6.98 -20.98 -1.27
N VAL A 511 7.85 -20.54 -0.36
CA VAL A 511 7.65 -20.58 1.08
C VAL A 511 7.95 -19.22 1.68
N TRP A 512 7.13 -18.79 2.64
CA TRP A 512 7.37 -17.63 3.49
C TRP A 512 7.39 -18.05 4.95
N GLU A 513 8.35 -17.52 5.70
CA GLU A 513 8.51 -17.74 7.14
C GLU A 513 8.08 -16.47 7.91
N PRO A 514 7.35 -16.61 9.02
CA PRO A 514 7.06 -15.50 9.91
C PRO A 514 8.32 -14.81 10.45
N LYS A 515 8.21 -13.51 10.71
CA LYS A 515 9.29 -12.72 11.31
C LYS A 515 9.69 -13.31 12.67
N GLY A 516 10.99 -13.49 12.90
CA GLY A 516 11.54 -14.10 14.12
C GLY A 516 11.54 -15.64 14.11
N MET A 517 11.12 -16.27 13.00
CA MET A 517 11.19 -17.71 12.78
C MET A 517 12.01 -18.06 11.55
N GLU A 518 12.83 -17.12 11.05
CA GLU A 518 13.67 -17.32 9.87
C GLU A 518 14.62 -18.51 10.07
N GLY A 519 14.68 -19.37 9.06
CA GLY A 519 15.49 -20.58 9.09
C GLY A 519 14.86 -21.74 9.85
N THR A 520 13.57 -21.68 10.22
CA THR A 520 12.86 -22.79 10.87
C THR A 520 12.51 -23.88 9.87
N TRP A 521 12.04 -23.48 8.69
CA TRP A 521 11.63 -24.35 7.57
C TRP A 521 12.53 -24.19 6.35
N LEU A 522 13.28 -23.09 6.25
CA LEU A 522 14.20 -22.84 5.16
C LEU A 522 15.66 -22.96 5.58
N GLU A 523 16.52 -23.35 4.65
CA GLU A 523 17.98 -23.34 4.77
C GLU A 523 18.64 -22.92 3.46
N GLU A 524 19.95 -22.70 3.48
CA GLU A 524 20.74 -22.32 2.29
C GLU A 524 20.11 -21.13 1.53
N ILE A 525 19.67 -20.10 2.25
CA ILE A 525 18.98 -18.95 1.64
C ILE A 525 19.98 -18.13 0.83
N GLN A 526 19.74 -18.04 -0.49
CA GLN A 526 20.54 -17.29 -1.45
C GLN A 526 19.65 -16.35 -2.25
N GLY A 527 19.60 -15.08 -1.84
CA GLY A 527 18.78 -14.07 -2.49
C GLY A 527 17.29 -14.43 -2.44
N GLU A 528 16.71 -14.75 -3.60
CA GLU A 528 15.31 -15.12 -3.79
C GLU A 528 15.03 -16.62 -3.69
N SER A 529 16.07 -17.44 -3.55
CA SER A 529 15.96 -18.91 -3.47
C SER A 529 16.35 -19.44 -2.09
N ALA A 530 15.81 -20.59 -1.72
CA ALA A 530 16.14 -21.30 -0.48
C ALA A 530 15.91 -22.81 -0.65
N LYS A 531 16.49 -23.64 0.21
CA LYS A 531 16.11 -25.05 0.34
C LYS A 531 15.11 -25.23 1.47
N MET A 532 14.19 -26.18 1.31
CA MET A 532 13.22 -26.53 2.35
C MET A 532 13.77 -27.64 3.24
N LYS A 533 13.76 -27.44 4.56
CA LYS A 533 14.21 -28.40 5.56
C LYS A 533 13.32 -29.64 5.58
N GLY A 534 13.93 -30.80 5.89
CA GLY A 534 13.22 -32.07 6.10
C GLY A 534 12.95 -32.89 4.83
N ARG A 535 13.45 -32.47 3.67
CA ARG A 535 13.47 -33.29 2.45
C ARG A 535 14.85 -33.93 2.30
N LYS A 536 14.93 -35.27 2.26
CA LYS A 536 16.12 -35.94 1.73
C LYS A 536 16.01 -35.90 0.20
N GLU A 537 17.11 -35.52 -0.46
CA GLU A 537 17.22 -35.43 -1.93
C GLU A 537 16.74 -36.70 -2.63
#